data_AF-A0A4Q7PPJ5-F1
#
_entry.id   AF-A0A4Q7PPJ5-F1
#
_cell.length_a   1.000
_cell.length_b   1.000
_cell.length_c   1.000
_cell.angle_alpha   90.00
_cell.angle_beta   90.00
_cell.angle_gamma   90.00
#
_symmetry.space_group_name_H-M   'P 1'
#
loop_
_entity.id
_entity.type
_entity.pdbx_description
1 polymer ?
#
loop_
_entity_poly.entity_id
_entity_poly.type
_entity_poly.pdbx_seq_one_letter_code
_entity_poly.pdbx_strand_id
1 'polypeptide(L)' 'MLEKSERVPVRKAAEMIGCRPSEIHYRMLQGEWDLGVVVKAVPPAQRNRYLIFRDKLYRFMGKEITCSD' A
#
# COMPACT_ATOMS: atom_id res chain seq x y z
N MET A 1 1.31 11.23 20.21
CA MET A 1 1.34 11.73 18.83
C MET A 1 1.17 10.54 17.91
N LEU A 2 0.01 10.37 17.27
CA LEU A 2 -0.15 9.37 16.21
C LEU A 2 0.58 9.94 14.99
N GLU A 3 1.84 9.55 14.78
CA GLU A 3 2.51 9.75 13.50
C GLU A 3 1.56 9.22 12.43
N LYS A 4 1.03 10.13 11.63
CA LYS A 4 0.11 9.81 10.55
C LYS A 4 0.88 8.90 9.61
N SER A 5 0.66 7.58 9.68
CA SER A 5 1.13 6.66 8.66
C SER A 5 0.60 7.19 7.33
N GLU A 6 1.45 7.91 6.58
CA GLU A 6 1.03 8.63 5.40
C GLU A 6 0.42 7.62 4.44
N ARG A 7 -0.88 7.78 4.16
CA ARG A 7 -1.57 6.91 3.21
C ARG A 7 -1.11 7.30 1.83
N VAL A 8 -0.49 6.34 1.13
CA VAL A 8 -0.05 6.54 -0.24
C VAL A 8 -1.17 6.07 -1.15
N PRO A 9 -1.67 6.90 -2.09
CA PRO A 9 -2.64 6.45 -3.06
C PRO A 9 -2.01 5.37 -3.95
N VAL A 10 -2.80 4.37 -4.35
CA VAL A 10 -2.34 3.21 -5.14
C VAL A 10 -1.55 3.63 -6.38
N ARG A 11 -1.99 4.68 -7.07
CA ARG A 11 -1.28 5.22 -8.23
C ARG A 11 0.15 5.65 -7.90
N LYS A 12 0.35 6.37 -6.79
CA LYS A 12 1.67 6.83 -6.35
C LYS A 12 2.56 5.67 -5.92
N ALA A 13 1.98 4.68 -5.22
CA ALA A 13 2.69 3.45 -4.88
C ALA A 13 3.12 2.68 -6.15
N ALA A 14 2.24 2.59 -7.15
CA ALA A 14 2.52 1.96 -8.43
C ALA A 14 3.64 2.67 -9.19
N GLU A 15 3.62 4.01 -9.23
CA GLU A 15 4.70 4.82 -9.79
C GLU A 15 6.04 4.59 -9.08
N MET A 16 6.04 4.47 -7.74
CA MET A 16 7.27 4.23 -6.97
C MET A 16 7.82 2.80 -7.15
N ILE A 17 6.96 1.79 -7.28
CA ILE A 17 7.37 0.39 -7.53
C ILE A 17 7.75 0.19 -9.00
N GLY A 18 7.23 1.03 -9.90
CA GLY A 18 7.35 0.84 -11.35
C GLY A 18 6.40 -0.24 -11.88
N CYS A 19 5.24 -0.41 -11.26
CA CYS A 19 4.24 -1.41 -11.66
C CYS A 19 2.89 -0.77 -12.03
N ARG A 20 1.93 -1.57 -12.49
CA ARG A 20 0.57 -1.10 -12.78
C ARG A 20 -0.28 -1.10 -11.50
N PRO A 21 -1.19 -0.14 -11.30
CA PRO A 21 -2.09 -0.12 -10.14
C PRO A 21 -2.93 -1.40 -9.98
N SER A 22 -3.34 -2.02 -11.10
CA SER A 22 -4.09 -3.28 -11.10
C SER A 22 -3.29 -4.44 -10.52
N GLU A 23 -1.97 -4.45 -10.76
CA GLU A 23 -1.05 -5.47 -10.23
C GLU A 23 -0.96 -5.36 -8.70
N ILE A 24 -0.90 -4.13 -8.18
CA ILE A 24 -0.93 -3.88 -6.73
C ILE A 24 -2.20 -4.44 -6.12
N HIS A 25 -3.36 -4.16 -6.70
CA HIS A 25 -4.64 -4.67 -6.19
C HIS A 25 -4.66 -6.20 -6.17
N TYR A 26 -4.23 -6.83 -7.26
CA TYR A 26 -4.19 -8.28 -7.38
C TYR A 26 -3.26 -8.90 -6.33
N ARG A 27 -2.03 -8.41 -6.21
CA ARG A 27 -1.03 -8.96 -5.28
C ARG A 27 -1.35 -8.67 -3.82
N MET A 28 -1.93 -7.51 -3.50
CA MET A 28 -2.45 -7.24 -2.17
C MET A 28 -3.65 -8.14 -1.83
N LEU A 29 -4.53 -8.42 -2.81
CA LEU A 29 -5.68 -9.30 -2.60
C LEU A 29 -5.27 -10.76 -2.40
N GLN A 30 -4.23 -11.22 -3.11
CA GLN A 30 -3.60 -12.54 -2.92
C GLN A 30 -2.77 -12.63 -1.63
N GLY A 31 -2.43 -11.50 -1.02
CA GLY A 31 -1.59 -11.44 0.18
C GLY A 31 -0.09 -11.65 -0.10
N GLU A 32 0.33 -11.62 -1.36
CA GLU A 32 1.76 -11.69 -1.73
C GLU A 32 2.52 -10.43 -1.30
N TRP A 33 1.85 -9.27 -1.36
CA TRP A 33 2.47 -7.96 -1.12
C TRP A 33 1.89 -7.30 0.13
N ASP A 34 2.69 -7.22 1.20
CA ASP A 34 2.33 -6.50 2.43
C ASP A 34 2.61 -4.99 2.33
N LEU A 35 1.87 -4.32 1.44
CA LEU A 35 1.92 -2.85 1.30
C LEU A 35 0.96 -2.13 2.26
N GLY A 36 0.09 -2.88 2.94
CA GLY A 36 -0.95 -2.34 3.80
C GLY A 36 -2.14 -3.26 4.00
N VAL A 37 -3.33 -2.69 4.09
CA VAL A 37 -4.55 -3.42 4.45
C VAL A 37 -5.55 -3.40 3.31
N VAL A 38 -6.05 -4.59 2.95
CA VAL A 38 -7.20 -4.75 2.05
C VAL A 38 -8.45 -4.89 2.91
N VAL A 39 -9.29 -3.87 2.89
CA VAL A 39 -10.62 -3.93 3.49
C VAL A 39 -11.58 -4.45 2.43
N LYS A 40 -11.93 -5.73 2.53
CA LYS A 40 -12.96 -6.33 1.69
C LYS A 40 -14.30 -5.65 1.99
N ALA A 41 -15.05 -5.34 0.94
CA ALA A 41 -16.37 -4.76 1.09
C ALA A 41 -17.30 -5.82 1.69
N VAL A 42 -17.90 -5.51 2.83
CA VAL A 42 -18.98 -6.32 3.40
C VAL A 42 -20.28 -5.57 3.07
N PRO A 43 -21.38 -6.25 2.68
CA PRO A 43 -22.64 -5.59 2.39
C PRO A 43 -23.03 -4.60 3.51
N PRO A 44 -23.46 -3.36 3.18
CA PRO A 44 -23.88 -2.86 1.87
C PRO A 44 -22.76 -2.23 1.01
N ALA A 45 -21.49 -2.28 1.43
CA ALA A 45 -20.40 -1.68 0.65
C ALA A 45 -20.15 -2.47 -0.66
N GLN A 46 -20.12 -1.78 -1.80
CA GLN A 46 -19.91 -2.41 -3.11
C GLN A 46 -18.44 -2.47 -3.57
N ARG A 47 -17.51 -1.82 -2.85
CA ARG A 47 -16.11 -1.67 -3.30
C ARG A 47 -15.10 -1.95 -2.20
N ASN A 48 -14.12 -2.79 -2.52
CA ASN A 48 -12.97 -3.05 -1.65
C ASN A 48 -12.15 -1.77 -1.50
N ARG A 49 -11.65 -1.51 -0.28
CA ARG A 49 -10.73 -0.40 -0.03
C ARG A 49 -9.32 -0.94 0.15
N TYR A 50 -8.38 -0.36 -0.57
CA TYR A 50 -6.96 -0.66 -0.46
C TYR A 50 -6.28 0.49 0.28
N LEU A 51 -5.78 0.20 1.47
CA LEU A 51 -5.07 1.16 2.30
C LEU A 51 -3.59 0.82 2.24
N ILE A 52 -2.82 1.60 1.47
CA ILE A 52 -1.37 1.45 1.37
C ILE A 52 -0.72 2.43 2.34
N PHE A 53 0.20 1.92 3.14
CA PHE A 53 0.95 2.74 4.08
C PHE A 53 2.36 2.97 3.58
N ARG A 54 2.83 4.22 3.72
CA ARG A 54 4.14 4.65 3.24
C ARG A 54 5.26 3.78 3.82
N ASP A 55 5.29 3.61 5.14
CA ASP A 55 6.27 2.78 5.85
C ASP A 55 6.39 1.36 5.29
N LYS A 56 5.26 0.68 5.07
CA LYS A 56 5.23 -0.66 4.47
C LYS A 56 5.72 -0.66 3.02
N LEU A 57 5.34 0.35 2.24
CA LEU A 57 5.81 0.51 0.86
C LEU A 57 7.34 0.66 0.79
N TYR A 58 7.94 1.47 1.67
CA TYR A 58 9.40 1.65 1.73
C TYR A 58 10.11 0.36 2.16
N ARG A 59 9.60 -0.33 3.19
CA ARG A 59 10.11 -1.65 3.60
C ARG A 59 10.05 -2.67 2.47
N PHE A 60 8.93 -2.72 1.75
CA PHE A 60 8.76 -3.60 0.60
C PHE A 60 9.78 -3.34 -0.52
N MET A 61 10.15 -2.07 -0.74
CA MET A 61 11.19 -1.70 -1.71
C MET A 61 12.61 -1.97 -1.23
N GLY A 62 12.81 -2.45 0.00
CA GLY A 62 14.14 -2.55 0.60
C GLY A 62 14.78 -1.19 0.87
N LYS A 63 14.02 -0.10 0.76
CA LYS A 63 14.45 1.23 1.20
C LYS A 63 14.13 1.31 2.68
N GLU A 64 15.00 0.75 3.51
CA GLU A 64 15.07 1.20 4.90
C GLU A 64 15.21 2.71 4.84
N ILE A 65 14.35 3.43 5.55
CA ILE A 65 14.35 4.89 5.60
C ILE A 65 15.62 5.26 6.37
N THR A 66 16.78 5.20 5.73
CA THR A 66 17.96 5.91 6.18
C THR A 66 17.62 7.37 5.93
N CYS A 67 17.01 8.01 6.93
CA CYS A 67 17.33 9.38 7.22
C CYS A 67 18.85 9.40 7.43
N SER A 68 19.61 9.55 6.35
CA SER A 68 21.00 9.92 6.45
C SER A 68 21.02 11.35 6.98
N ASP A 69 21.66 11.51 8.14
CA ASP A 69 21.93 12.74 8.91
C ASP A 69 22.13 14.02 8.08
#